data_AF-A0A3Q7I3J3-F1
#
_entry.id   AF-A0A3Q7I3J3-F1
#
_cell.length_a   1.000
_cell.length_b   1.000
_cell.length_c   1.000
_cell.angle_alpha   90.00
_cell.angle_beta   90.00
_cell.angle_gamma   90.00
#
_symmetry.space_group_name_H-M   'P 1'
#
loop_
_entity.id
_entity.type
_entity.pdbx_description
1 polymer ?
#
loop_
_entity_poly.entity_id
_entity_poly.type
_entity_poly.pdbx_seq_one_letter_code
_entity_poly.pdbx_strand_id
1 'polypeptide(L)'
;METSLVNLGSKKLIKKHEFVRVIIQCLYSLGYRKSAVCLESESGISYKSNEFETLESYIRDANWDACIETLNRLNGLTNETRASALFLVLKQWFLEYLNLGEDSLALEILQKKMSGLEVGRDKVHRLAFGLLSLKELGLDKEDPNGIYEFRKELLTELEKVLPPPITVPERRLDYLVEMAVWSQLEKCVFHNSVDAITLYEDHHCDSSQFPSKTIQILSNHVNEVWYVQFSNNGSYLASSSSDNTAIIWKDELEMEE
;
A
#
# COMPACT_ATOMS: atom_id res chain seq x y z
N MET A 1 0.87 -0.49 -34.21
CA MET A 1 -0.47 -0.09 -34.72
C MET A 1 -1.29 0.36 -33.53
N GLU A 2 -1.97 1.48 -33.68
CA GLU A 2 -2.52 2.33 -32.62
C GLU A 2 -3.51 1.61 -31.69
N THR A 3 -3.09 1.33 -30.45
CA THR A 3 -4.04 1.23 -29.33
C THR A 3 -4.55 2.64 -29.06
N SER A 4 -5.54 3.04 -29.85
CA SER A 4 -6.36 4.22 -29.59
C SER A 4 -6.69 4.28 -28.10
N LEU A 5 -6.44 5.45 -27.48
CA LEU A 5 -6.76 5.78 -26.11
C LEU A 5 -8.28 5.72 -25.92
N VAL A 6 -8.83 4.51 -25.83
CA VAL A 6 -10.25 4.31 -25.54
C VAL A 6 -10.42 4.62 -24.07
N ASN A 7 -11.01 5.78 -23.77
CA ASN A 7 -11.41 6.09 -22.41
C ASN A 7 -12.78 5.45 -22.13
N LEU A 8 -12.88 4.79 -20.99
CA LEU A 8 -14.06 4.11 -20.49
C LEU A 8 -14.93 5.05 -19.64
N GLY A 9 -16.22 4.69 -19.54
CA GLY A 9 -17.23 5.39 -18.77
C GLY A 9 -17.94 6.50 -19.54
N SER A 10 -19.14 6.88 -19.07
CA SER A 10 -19.95 7.95 -19.66
C SER A 10 -19.23 9.30 -19.70
N LYS A 11 -18.32 9.54 -18.75
CA LYS A 11 -17.49 10.75 -18.66
C LYS A 11 -16.11 10.63 -19.36
N LYS A 12 -15.76 9.44 -19.89
CA LYS A 12 -14.47 9.18 -20.56
C LYS A 12 -13.23 9.59 -19.74
N LEU A 13 -13.29 9.41 -18.43
CA LEU A 13 -12.20 9.78 -17.50
C LEU A 13 -11.22 8.62 -17.26
N ILE A 14 -11.62 7.38 -17.57
CA ILE A 14 -10.87 6.19 -17.22
C ILE A 14 -10.11 5.71 -18.45
N LYS A 15 -8.78 5.71 -18.43
CA LYS A 15 -8.00 5.12 -19.53
C LYS A 15 -8.15 3.60 -19.50
N LYS A 16 -8.61 2.99 -20.60
CA LYS A 16 -8.81 1.53 -20.69
C LYS A 16 -7.55 0.74 -20.31
N HIS A 17 -6.37 1.20 -20.75
CA HIS A 17 -5.11 0.53 -20.46
C HIS A 17 -4.83 0.43 -18.96
N GLU A 18 -4.92 1.54 -18.24
CA GLU A 18 -4.67 1.60 -16.78
C GLU A 18 -5.74 0.80 -16.03
N PHE A 19 -6.99 0.87 -16.46
CA PHE A 19 -8.10 0.16 -15.82
C PHE A 19 -7.99 -1.35 -15.94
N VAL A 20 -7.73 -1.86 -17.15
CA VAL A 20 -7.53 -3.31 -17.37
C VAL A 20 -6.34 -3.82 -16.55
N ARG A 21 -5.26 -3.06 -16.49
CA ARG A 21 -4.07 -3.42 -15.70
C ARG A 21 -4.38 -3.53 -14.20
N VAL A 22 -5.21 -2.64 -13.65
CA VAL A 22 -5.68 -2.69 -12.26
C VAL A 22 -6.62 -3.88 -12.01
N ILE A 23 -7.46 -4.26 -13.00
CA ILE A 23 -8.29 -5.47 -12.90
C ILE A 23 -7.42 -6.73 -12.85
N ILE A 24 -6.42 -6.84 -13.73
CA ILE A 24 -5.51 -7.99 -13.76
C ILE A 24 -4.80 -8.13 -12.41
N GLN A 25 -4.34 -7.02 -11.83
CA GLN A 25 -3.78 -7.02 -10.47
C GLN A 25 -4.76 -7.59 -9.44
N CYS A 26 -6.01 -7.12 -9.46
CA CYS A 26 -7.03 -7.58 -8.51
C CYS A 26 -7.26 -9.09 -8.67
N LEU A 27 -7.32 -9.59 -9.92
CA LEU A 27 -7.43 -11.03 -10.18
C LEU A 27 -6.26 -11.82 -9.60
N TYR A 28 -5.03 -11.32 -9.74
CA TYR A 28 -3.86 -11.94 -9.11
C TYR A 28 -3.96 -11.91 -7.57
N SER A 29 -4.41 -10.80 -6.99
CA SER A 29 -4.55 -10.62 -5.54
C SER A 29 -5.63 -11.50 -4.93
N LEU A 30 -6.73 -11.74 -5.65
CA LEU A 30 -7.83 -12.64 -5.27
C LEU A 30 -7.52 -14.12 -5.52
N GLY A 31 -6.39 -14.45 -6.17
CA GLY A 31 -5.97 -15.81 -6.46
C GLY A 31 -6.51 -16.39 -7.79
N TYR A 32 -7.19 -15.60 -8.61
CA TYR A 32 -7.73 -16.00 -9.92
C TYR A 32 -6.66 -15.98 -11.03
N ARG A 33 -5.56 -16.69 -10.83
CA ARG A 33 -4.39 -16.70 -11.75
C ARG A 33 -4.74 -17.09 -13.18
N LYS A 34 -5.61 -18.10 -13.37
CA LYS A 34 -6.03 -18.55 -14.71
C LYS A 34 -6.76 -17.45 -15.47
N SER A 35 -7.67 -16.76 -14.79
CA SER A 35 -8.43 -15.65 -15.37
C SER A 35 -7.55 -14.44 -15.66
N ALA A 36 -6.58 -14.15 -14.79
CA ALA A 36 -5.60 -13.09 -15.01
C ALA A 36 -4.80 -13.31 -16.30
N VAL A 37 -4.22 -14.50 -16.48
CA VAL A 37 -3.46 -14.86 -17.70
C VAL A 37 -4.33 -14.82 -18.95
N CYS A 38 -5.58 -15.29 -18.86
CA CYS A 38 -6.52 -15.21 -19.99
C CYS A 38 -6.79 -13.74 -20.38
N LEU A 39 -7.04 -12.88 -19.38
CA LEU A 39 -7.30 -11.46 -19.61
C LEU A 39 -6.07 -10.74 -20.18
N GLU A 40 -4.86 -11.08 -19.73
CA GLU A 40 -3.61 -10.59 -20.33
C GLU A 40 -3.52 -10.97 -21.81
N SER A 41 -3.82 -12.22 -22.15
CA SER A 41 -3.79 -12.70 -23.53
C SER A 41 -4.86 -12.08 -24.44
N GLU A 42 -6.07 -11.83 -23.91
CA GLU A 42 -7.18 -11.23 -24.66
C GLU A 42 -7.00 -9.72 -24.86
N SER A 43 -6.53 -9.03 -23.82
CA SER A 43 -6.39 -7.58 -23.84
C SER A 43 -5.06 -7.11 -24.46
N GLY A 44 -4.05 -7.98 -24.49
CA GLY A 44 -2.67 -7.63 -24.86
C GLY A 44 -1.99 -6.71 -23.85
N ILE A 45 -2.54 -6.57 -22.64
CA ILE A 45 -2.02 -5.71 -21.57
C ILE A 45 -1.48 -6.62 -20.47
N SER A 46 -0.18 -6.52 -20.16
CA SER A 46 0.43 -7.24 -19.03
C SER A 46 0.22 -6.48 -17.72
N TYR A 47 0.07 -7.22 -16.61
CA TYR A 47 0.08 -6.68 -15.25
C TYR A 47 1.41 -5.99 -14.91
N LYS A 48 2.53 -6.64 -15.24
CA LYS A 48 3.87 -6.11 -15.01
C LYS A 48 4.32 -5.33 -16.24
N SER A 49 5.05 -4.24 -16.03
CA SER A 49 5.65 -3.55 -17.18
C SER A 49 6.79 -4.43 -17.73
N ASN A 50 7.04 -4.36 -19.04
CA ASN A 50 8.12 -5.14 -19.66
C ASN A 50 9.48 -4.84 -18.99
N GLU A 51 9.68 -3.61 -18.52
CA GLU A 51 10.87 -3.21 -17.79
C GLU A 51 10.97 -3.88 -16.42
N PHE A 52 9.84 -4.11 -15.75
CA PHE A 52 9.82 -4.84 -14.49
C PHE A 52 10.00 -6.35 -14.71
N GLU A 53 9.38 -6.95 -15.72
CA GLU A 53 9.60 -8.38 -16.06
C GLU A 53 11.05 -8.67 -16.42
N THR A 54 11.71 -7.77 -17.17
CA THR A 54 13.15 -7.88 -17.46
C THR A 54 13.98 -7.74 -16.19
N LEU A 55 13.64 -6.80 -15.29
CA LEU A 55 14.28 -6.69 -13.99
C LEU A 55 14.13 -7.98 -13.14
N GLU A 56 12.95 -8.59 -13.14
CA GLU A 56 12.72 -9.86 -12.44
C GLU A 56 13.58 -11.00 -12.97
N SER A 57 13.73 -11.09 -14.30
CA SER A 57 14.61 -12.09 -14.92
C SER A 57 16.08 -11.88 -14.51
N TYR A 58 16.56 -10.63 -14.54
CA TYR A 58 17.93 -10.33 -14.16
C TYR A 58 18.22 -10.58 -12.67
N ILE A 59 17.26 -10.29 -11.78
CA ILE A 59 17.38 -10.60 -10.35
C ILE A 59 17.41 -12.12 -10.13
N ARG A 60 16.59 -12.88 -10.87
CA ARG A 60 16.58 -14.35 -10.80
C ARG A 60 17.89 -14.95 -11.28
N ASP A 61 18.47 -14.40 -12.34
CA ASP A 61 19.71 -14.88 -12.97
C ASP A 61 20.98 -14.31 -12.32
N ALA A 62 20.86 -13.50 -11.25
CA ALA A 62 21.96 -12.82 -10.57
C ALA A 62 22.76 -11.84 -11.45
N ASN A 63 22.15 -11.31 -12.52
CA ASN A 63 22.78 -10.35 -13.42
C ASN A 63 22.53 -8.91 -12.93
N TRP A 64 23.27 -8.53 -11.89
CA TRP A 64 23.09 -7.26 -11.19
C TRP A 64 23.53 -6.03 -12.00
N ASP A 65 24.55 -6.15 -12.86
CA ASP A 65 24.97 -5.06 -13.73
C ASP A 65 23.87 -4.71 -14.75
N ALA A 66 23.22 -5.71 -15.34
CA ALA A 66 22.08 -5.50 -16.24
C ALA A 66 20.86 -4.89 -15.51
N CYS A 67 20.65 -5.25 -14.23
CA CYS A 67 19.63 -4.60 -13.39
C CYS A 67 19.91 -3.10 -13.23
N ILE A 68 21.15 -2.74 -12.90
CA ILE A 68 21.57 -1.35 -12.69
C ILE A 68 21.44 -0.55 -13.99
N GLU A 69 21.86 -1.09 -15.12
CA GLU A 69 21.71 -0.43 -16.42
C GLU A 69 20.23 -0.21 -16.76
N THR A 70 19.38 -1.22 -16.54
CA THR A 70 17.94 -1.12 -16.78
C THR A 70 17.30 -0.05 -15.88
N LEU A 71 17.65 -0.01 -14.58
CA LEU A 71 17.18 1.02 -13.64
C LEU A 71 17.65 2.43 -14.00
N ASN A 72 18.85 2.58 -14.56
CA ASN A 72 19.35 3.87 -15.03
C ASN A 72 18.68 4.31 -16.33
N ARG A 73 18.30 3.37 -17.20
CA ARG A 73 17.58 3.62 -18.46
C ARG A 73 16.10 3.95 -18.26
N LEU A 74 15.54 3.63 -17.09
CA LEU A 74 14.15 3.96 -16.76
C LEU A 74 13.96 5.48 -16.70
N ASN A 75 13.27 6.00 -17.71
CA ASN A 75 12.87 7.39 -17.81
C ASN A 75 11.70 7.67 -16.86
N GLY A 76 11.72 8.83 -16.17
CA GLY A 76 10.63 9.26 -15.27
C GLY A 76 10.84 8.99 -13.78
N LEU A 77 11.96 8.38 -13.38
CA LEU A 77 12.35 8.25 -11.97
C LEU A 77 12.99 9.55 -11.46
N THR A 78 12.60 9.98 -10.25
CA THR A 78 13.36 11.00 -9.50
C THR A 78 14.73 10.46 -9.13
N ASN A 79 15.71 11.36 -8.94
CA ASN A 79 17.06 10.93 -8.54
C ASN A 79 17.05 10.14 -7.22
N GLU A 80 16.16 10.51 -6.29
CA GLU A 80 15.98 9.86 -4.98
C GLU A 80 15.40 8.44 -5.09
N THR A 81 14.37 8.25 -5.94
CA THR A 81 13.75 6.93 -6.15
C THR A 81 14.71 6.00 -6.89
N ARG A 82 15.41 6.52 -7.92
CA ARG A 82 16.48 5.79 -8.61
C ARG A 82 17.59 5.39 -7.65
N ALA A 83 18.07 6.32 -6.82
CA ALA A 83 19.09 6.05 -5.82
C ALA A 83 18.63 5.00 -4.79
N SER A 84 17.37 5.04 -4.37
CA SER A 84 16.79 4.07 -3.44
C SER A 84 16.66 2.68 -4.07
N ALA A 85 16.19 2.57 -5.31
CA ALA A 85 16.10 1.31 -6.04
C ALA A 85 17.50 0.70 -6.29
N LEU A 86 18.46 1.52 -6.71
CA LEU A 86 19.86 1.11 -6.88
C LEU A 86 20.49 0.66 -5.56
N PHE A 87 20.18 1.35 -4.45
CA PHE A 87 20.64 0.94 -3.13
C PHE A 87 20.09 -0.43 -2.73
N LEU A 88 18.82 -0.72 -2.99
CA LEU A 88 18.23 -2.03 -2.69
C LEU A 88 18.90 -3.15 -3.49
N VAL A 89 19.13 -2.93 -4.79
CA VAL A 89 19.84 -3.89 -5.65
C VAL A 89 21.27 -4.10 -5.17
N LEU A 90 22.01 -3.03 -4.89
CA LEU A 90 23.39 -3.12 -4.41
C LEU A 90 23.48 -3.75 -3.02
N LYS A 91 22.51 -3.49 -2.13
CA LYS A 91 22.40 -4.16 -0.83
C LYS A 91 22.27 -5.66 -1.02
N GLN A 92 21.39 -6.12 -1.91
CA GLN A 92 21.20 -7.54 -2.15
C GLN A 92 22.43 -8.17 -2.80
N TRP A 93 23.01 -7.51 -3.80
CA TRP A 93 24.23 -7.97 -4.45
C TRP A 93 25.39 -8.14 -3.45
N PHE A 94 25.53 -7.19 -2.53
CA PHE A 94 26.51 -7.26 -1.45
C PHE A 94 26.25 -8.42 -0.48
N LEU A 95 24.99 -8.63 -0.08
CA LEU A 95 24.63 -9.75 0.80
C LEU A 95 24.91 -11.11 0.15
N GLU A 96 24.72 -11.25 -1.16
CA GLU A 96 25.03 -12.48 -1.88
C GLU A 96 26.53 -12.77 -1.93
N TYR A 97 27.37 -11.77 -2.20
CA TYR A 97 28.83 -11.95 -2.15
C TYR A 97 29.35 -12.29 -0.75
N LEU A 98 28.76 -11.70 0.29
CA LEU A 98 29.09 -12.07 1.67
C LEU A 98 28.72 -13.53 1.98
N ASN A 99 27.59 -14.01 1.48
CA ASN A 99 27.20 -15.41 1.65
C ASN A 99 28.13 -16.38 0.89
N LEU A 100 28.70 -15.94 -0.23
CA LEU A 100 29.70 -16.70 -1.00
C LEU A 100 31.11 -16.65 -0.38
N GLY A 101 31.35 -15.79 0.61
CA GLY A 101 32.64 -15.64 1.29
C GLY A 101 33.69 -14.83 0.51
N GLU A 102 33.28 -14.09 -0.51
CA GLU A 102 34.16 -13.25 -1.35
C GLU A 102 34.18 -11.80 -0.84
N ASP A 103 34.69 -11.62 0.39
CA ASP A 103 34.72 -10.33 1.11
C ASP A 103 35.41 -9.20 0.32
N SER A 104 36.42 -9.52 -0.49
CA SER A 104 37.19 -8.54 -1.28
C SER A 104 36.37 -7.90 -2.39
N LEU A 105 35.59 -8.69 -3.12
CA LEU A 105 34.72 -8.21 -4.21
C LEU A 105 33.52 -7.44 -3.64
N ALA A 106 32.98 -7.89 -2.50
CA ALA A 106 31.93 -7.17 -1.78
C ALA A 106 32.36 -5.75 -1.38
N LEU A 107 33.59 -5.61 -0.87
CA LEU A 107 34.18 -4.31 -0.52
C LEU A 107 34.46 -3.43 -1.73
N GLU A 108 34.93 -4.00 -2.85
CA GLU A 108 35.15 -3.24 -4.08
C GLU A 108 33.85 -2.65 -4.63
N ILE A 109 32.76 -3.43 -4.63
CA ILE A 109 31.43 -2.98 -5.07
C ILE A 109 30.92 -1.87 -4.17
N LEU A 110 31.03 -2.04 -2.84
CA LEU A 110 30.61 -1.02 -1.88
C LEU A 110 31.40 0.28 -2.06
N GLN A 111 32.71 0.20 -2.25
CA GLN A 111 33.56 1.40 -2.42
C GLN A 111 33.37 2.08 -3.78
N LYS A 112 33.23 1.33 -4.89
CA LYS A 112 33.20 1.89 -6.24
C LYS A 112 31.80 2.35 -6.67
N LYS A 113 30.75 1.63 -6.29
CA LYS A 113 29.37 1.88 -6.75
C LYS A 113 28.56 2.72 -5.77
N MET A 114 28.74 2.55 -4.44
CA MET A 114 28.01 3.39 -3.46
C MET A 114 28.57 4.81 -3.34
N SER A 115 29.86 5.03 -3.63
CA SER A 115 30.45 6.38 -3.66
C SER A 115 29.87 7.27 -4.77
N GLY A 116 29.32 6.66 -5.83
CA GLY A 116 28.67 7.37 -6.94
C GLY A 116 27.16 7.59 -6.74
N LEU A 117 26.57 7.00 -5.71
CA LEU A 117 25.16 7.16 -5.35
C LEU A 117 25.06 8.20 -4.25
N GLU A 118 24.27 9.26 -4.45
CA GLU A 118 23.89 10.22 -3.39
C GLU A 118 22.95 9.59 -2.34
N VAL A 119 23.20 8.34 -1.96
CA VAL A 119 22.48 7.64 -0.92
C VAL A 119 23.16 7.99 0.40
N GLY A 120 22.38 8.50 1.35
CA GLY A 120 22.88 9.02 2.63
C GLY A 120 23.95 8.12 3.26
N ARG A 121 25.09 8.73 3.60
CA ARG A 121 26.29 8.04 4.15
C ARG A 121 25.95 7.09 5.30
N ASP A 122 24.91 7.39 6.08
CA ASP A 122 24.42 6.57 7.19
C ASP A 122 23.89 5.19 6.77
N LYS A 123 23.36 5.03 5.56
CA LYS A 123 22.91 3.73 5.04
C LYS A 123 24.10 2.85 4.63
N VAL A 124 25.13 3.46 4.03
CA VAL A 124 26.37 2.76 3.65
C VAL A 124 27.16 2.36 4.89
N HIS A 125 27.27 3.24 5.89
CA HIS A 125 27.90 2.92 7.17
C HIS A 125 27.16 1.80 7.91
N ARG A 126 25.83 1.77 7.87
CA ARG A 126 25.06 0.65 8.44
C ARG A 126 25.30 -0.68 7.73
N LEU A 127 25.45 -0.69 6.41
CA LEU A 127 25.80 -1.92 5.68
C LEU A 127 27.23 -2.37 5.96
N ALA A 128 28.19 -1.44 6.01
CA ALA A 128 29.57 -1.74 6.39
C ALA A 128 29.68 -2.22 7.85
N PHE A 129 28.86 -1.67 8.75
CA PHE A 129 28.72 -2.16 10.13
C PHE A 129 28.05 -3.55 10.18
N GLY A 130 27.07 -3.79 9.31
CA GLY A 130 26.46 -5.10 9.09
C GLY A 130 27.49 -6.17 8.70
N LEU A 131 28.51 -5.84 7.91
CA LEU A 131 29.61 -6.75 7.56
C LEU A 131 30.41 -7.21 8.79
N LEU A 132 30.63 -6.29 9.74
CA LEU A 132 31.32 -6.60 11.00
C LEU A 132 30.44 -7.45 11.93
N SER A 133 29.14 -7.16 11.98
CA SER A 133 28.19 -7.83 12.89
C SER A 133 27.67 -9.17 12.36
N LEU A 134 27.48 -9.34 11.04
CA LEU A 134 27.08 -10.62 10.41
C LEU A 134 28.15 -11.70 10.60
N LYS A 135 29.43 -11.30 10.68
CA LYS A 135 30.54 -12.20 11.01
C LYS A 135 30.51 -12.69 12.47
N GLU A 136 29.84 -11.95 13.36
CA GLU A 136 29.61 -12.33 14.76
C GLU A 136 28.33 -13.16 14.96
N LEU A 137 27.35 -13.11 14.04
CA LEU A 137 26.02 -13.72 14.23
C LEU A 137 25.88 -15.17 13.74
N GLY A 138 26.97 -15.82 13.31
CA GLY A 138 26.98 -17.27 13.06
C GLY A 138 25.91 -17.76 12.09
N LEU A 139 25.69 -17.06 10.96
CA LEU A 139 24.97 -17.66 9.84
C LEU A 139 25.88 -18.73 9.25
N ASP A 140 25.65 -19.97 9.68
CA ASP A 140 26.23 -21.15 9.06
C ASP A 140 26.00 -21.08 7.55
N LYS A 141 27.10 -21.30 6.84
CA LYS A 141 27.19 -21.34 5.40
C LYS A 141 26.20 -22.36 4.85
N GLU A 142 25.65 -22.05 3.68
CA GLU A 142 24.94 -22.99 2.79
C GLU A 142 23.44 -23.24 3.07
N ASP A 143 22.61 -22.19 3.15
CA ASP A 143 21.21 -22.35 2.71
C ASP A 143 20.95 -21.64 1.37
N PRO A 144 20.94 -22.37 0.23
CA PRO A 144 20.52 -21.84 -1.07
C PRO A 144 19.10 -21.25 -1.05
N ASN A 145 18.26 -21.71 -0.13
CA ASN A 145 16.89 -21.24 0.00
C ASN A 145 16.82 -19.81 0.55
N GLY A 146 17.81 -19.41 1.37
CA GLY A 146 17.95 -18.05 1.85
C GLY A 146 18.14 -17.06 0.70
N ILE A 147 18.98 -17.38 -0.29
CA ILE A 147 19.23 -16.51 -1.46
C ILE A 147 17.94 -16.29 -2.26
N TYR A 148 17.15 -17.34 -2.47
CA TYR A 148 15.88 -17.23 -3.20
C TYR A 148 14.87 -16.34 -2.46
N GLU A 149 14.73 -16.52 -1.14
CA GLU A 149 13.85 -15.69 -0.33
C GLU A 149 14.32 -14.23 -0.27
N PHE A 150 15.62 -13.97 -0.15
CA PHE A 150 16.16 -12.60 -0.20
C PHE A 150 15.91 -11.92 -1.55
N ARG A 151 16.01 -12.65 -2.67
CA ARG A 151 15.68 -12.13 -4.01
C ARG A 151 14.19 -11.81 -4.15
N LYS A 152 13.32 -12.63 -3.56
CA LYS A 152 11.87 -12.39 -3.54
C LYS A 152 11.50 -11.19 -2.66
N GLU A 153 12.16 -11.03 -1.52
CA GLU A 153 12.02 -9.86 -0.66
C GLU A 153 12.48 -8.59 -1.39
N LEU A 154 13.61 -8.64 -2.10
CA LEU A 154 14.08 -7.54 -2.93
C LEU A 154 13.04 -7.13 -3.97
N LEU A 155 12.41 -8.08 -4.66
CA LEU A 155 11.35 -7.78 -5.63
C LEU A 155 10.18 -7.05 -4.98
N THR A 156 9.76 -7.50 -3.80
CA THR A 156 8.66 -6.88 -3.05
C THR A 156 9.01 -5.45 -2.62
N GLU A 157 10.25 -5.19 -2.20
CA GLU A 157 10.71 -3.85 -1.85
C GLU A 157 10.88 -2.95 -3.07
N LEU A 158 11.34 -3.48 -4.20
CA LEU A 158 11.39 -2.75 -5.46
C LEU A 158 10.00 -2.37 -5.98
N GLU A 159 9.01 -3.26 -5.82
CA GLU A 159 7.61 -2.97 -6.19
C GLU A 159 7.07 -1.73 -5.44
N LYS A 160 7.45 -1.55 -4.17
CA LYS A 160 7.06 -0.41 -3.33
C LYS A 160 7.76 0.89 -3.68
N VAL A 161 9.02 0.83 -4.11
CA VAL A 161 9.86 2.02 -4.36
C VAL A 161 9.66 2.57 -5.78
N LEU A 162 9.38 1.70 -6.76
CA LEU A 162 9.18 2.13 -8.13
C LEU A 162 7.81 2.81 -8.28
N PRO A 163 7.73 3.94 -9.02
CA PRO A 163 6.47 4.66 -9.20
C PRO A 163 5.63 4.07 -10.35
N PRO A 164 4.30 4.33 -10.37
CA PRO A 164 3.47 4.10 -11.54
C PRO A 164 3.99 4.94 -12.74
N PRO A 165 3.99 4.41 -13.97
CA PRO A 165 3.33 3.18 -14.44
C PRO A 165 4.22 1.93 -14.38
N ILE A 166 5.40 1.96 -13.75
CA ILE A 166 6.28 0.79 -13.75
C ILE A 166 5.65 -0.31 -12.88
N THR A 167 5.17 0.07 -11.69
CA THR A 167 4.45 -0.81 -10.77
C THR A 167 3.05 -0.26 -10.49
N VAL A 168 2.11 -1.15 -10.22
CA VAL A 168 0.77 -0.80 -9.75
C VAL A 168 0.77 -1.04 -8.24
N PRO A 169 0.45 -0.03 -7.40
CA PRO A 169 0.40 -0.21 -5.96
C PRO A 169 -0.52 -1.37 -5.58
N GLU A 170 -0.13 -2.20 -4.63
CA GLU A 170 -0.93 -3.34 -4.17
C GLU A 170 -2.38 -2.94 -3.85
N ARG A 171 -3.33 -3.80 -4.22
CA ARG A 171 -4.77 -3.63 -3.92
C ARG A 171 -5.35 -2.29 -4.39
N ARG A 172 -4.90 -1.80 -5.56
CA ARG A 172 -5.33 -0.49 -6.08
C ARG A 172 -6.83 -0.44 -6.37
N LEU A 173 -7.41 -1.53 -6.88
CA LEU A 173 -8.85 -1.60 -7.16
C LEU A 173 -9.65 -1.49 -5.87
N ASP A 174 -9.26 -2.26 -4.84
CA ASP A 174 -9.87 -2.25 -3.51
C ASP A 174 -9.91 -0.82 -2.96
N TYR A 175 -8.76 -0.13 -2.96
CA TYR A 175 -8.67 1.26 -2.50
C TYR A 175 -9.59 2.20 -3.30
N LEU A 176 -9.64 2.08 -4.63
CA LEU A 176 -10.50 2.93 -5.46
C LEU A 176 -11.99 2.68 -5.18
N VAL A 177 -12.37 1.42 -4.96
CA VAL A 177 -13.74 1.03 -4.60
C VAL A 177 -14.08 1.52 -3.19
N GLU A 178 -13.20 1.36 -2.22
CA GLU A 178 -13.37 1.89 -0.85
C GLU A 178 -13.55 3.41 -0.85
N MET A 179 -12.73 4.15 -1.60
CA MET A 179 -12.88 5.60 -1.75
C MET A 179 -14.21 5.98 -2.40
N ALA A 180 -14.70 5.20 -3.37
CA ALA A 180 -15.99 5.43 -3.98
C ALA A 180 -17.13 5.24 -2.97
N VAL A 181 -17.08 4.15 -2.18
CA VAL A 181 -18.04 3.87 -1.11
C VAL A 181 -18.00 4.97 -0.05
N TRP A 182 -16.82 5.35 0.42
CA TRP A 182 -16.66 6.44 1.39
C TRP A 182 -17.23 7.76 0.86
N SER A 183 -17.01 8.09 -0.41
CA SER A 183 -17.59 9.30 -1.01
C SER A 183 -19.12 9.25 -1.07
N GLN A 184 -19.72 8.07 -1.20
CA GLN A 184 -21.18 7.92 -1.12
C GLN A 184 -21.68 8.10 0.32
N LEU A 185 -20.95 7.56 1.30
CA LEU A 185 -21.26 7.72 2.73
C LEU A 185 -21.21 9.19 3.16
N GLU A 186 -20.14 9.91 2.82
CA GLU A 186 -19.98 11.33 3.19
C GLU A 186 -21.10 12.21 2.60
N LYS A 187 -21.64 11.82 1.45
CA LYS A 187 -22.75 12.54 0.81
C LYS A 187 -24.12 12.14 1.36
N CYS A 188 -24.19 11.05 2.11
CA CYS A 188 -25.44 10.54 2.65
C CYS A 188 -25.81 11.28 3.93
N VAL A 189 -26.81 12.16 3.83
CA VAL A 189 -27.26 13.01 4.94
C VAL A 189 -27.81 12.22 6.13
N PHE A 190 -28.38 11.03 5.86
CA PHE A 190 -29.06 10.20 6.85
C PHE A 190 -28.26 8.96 7.27
N HIS A 191 -26.96 8.93 6.97
CA HIS A 191 -26.13 7.79 7.31
C HIS A 191 -25.99 7.67 8.84
N ASN A 192 -26.61 6.63 9.41
CA ASN A 192 -26.62 6.36 10.84
C ASN A 192 -26.54 4.85 11.15
N SER A 193 -26.21 4.02 10.15
CA SER A 193 -26.16 2.57 10.29
C SER A 193 -24.72 2.05 10.20
N VAL A 194 -24.46 0.95 10.92
CA VAL A 194 -23.19 0.19 10.87
C VAL A 194 -23.28 -0.96 9.86
N ASP A 195 -24.37 -1.04 9.09
CA ASP A 195 -24.65 -2.16 8.19
C ASP A 195 -23.70 -2.21 7.01
N ALA A 196 -23.47 -3.42 6.50
CA ALA A 196 -22.61 -3.67 5.35
C ALA A 196 -23.17 -2.99 4.09
N ILE A 197 -22.40 -2.06 3.54
CA ILE A 197 -22.76 -1.33 2.33
C ILE A 197 -22.62 -2.27 1.12
N THR A 198 -23.64 -2.29 0.26
CA THR A 198 -23.61 -3.04 -0.99
C THR A 198 -22.79 -2.31 -2.06
N LEU A 199 -22.02 -3.06 -2.85
CA LEU A 199 -21.34 -2.53 -4.05
C LEU A 199 -22.21 -2.57 -5.31
N TYR A 200 -23.37 -3.24 -5.24
CA TYR A 200 -24.26 -3.42 -6.41
C TYR A 200 -25.14 -2.21 -6.69
N GLU A 201 -25.42 -1.40 -5.66
CA GLU A 201 -26.27 -0.21 -5.73
C GLU A 201 -25.58 0.94 -4.98
N ASP A 202 -25.81 2.18 -5.43
CA ASP A 202 -25.27 3.34 -4.75
C ASP A 202 -25.89 3.47 -3.36
N HIS A 203 -25.07 3.76 -2.35
CA HIS A 203 -25.53 3.87 -0.98
C HIS A 203 -26.58 4.97 -0.81
N HIS A 204 -27.73 4.59 -0.27
CA HIS A 204 -28.81 5.48 0.12
C HIS A 204 -29.34 5.05 1.50
N CYS A 205 -29.47 6.01 2.42
CA CYS A 205 -30.19 5.79 3.67
C CYS A 205 -31.54 6.50 3.60
N ASP A 206 -32.59 5.75 3.94
CA ASP A 206 -33.94 6.30 4.02
C ASP A 206 -34.07 7.25 5.20
N SER A 207 -34.77 8.36 5.00
CA SER A 207 -35.06 9.33 6.06
C SER A 207 -35.87 8.74 7.23
N SER A 208 -36.56 7.62 7.01
CA SER A 208 -37.29 6.89 8.05
C SER A 208 -36.37 6.24 9.10
N GLN A 209 -35.10 5.99 8.75
CA GLN A 209 -34.10 5.45 9.70
C GLN A 209 -33.47 6.55 10.56
N PHE A 210 -33.70 7.82 10.23
CA PHE A 210 -33.22 8.93 11.05
C PHE A 210 -34.07 9.03 12.33
N PRO A 211 -33.46 9.14 13.52
CA PRO A 211 -34.20 9.27 14.77
C PRO A 211 -35.02 10.57 14.77
N SER A 212 -36.32 10.45 14.50
CA SER A 212 -37.27 11.57 14.48
C SER A 212 -38.10 11.67 15.76
N LYS A 213 -38.04 10.63 16.60
CA LYS A 213 -38.75 10.54 17.86
C LYS A 213 -37.75 10.60 19.00
N THR A 214 -38.00 11.48 19.96
CA THR A 214 -37.24 11.52 21.23
C THR A 214 -37.48 10.22 21.99
N ILE A 215 -36.40 9.47 22.23
CA ILE A 215 -36.43 8.20 22.98
C ILE A 215 -36.23 8.46 24.48
N GLN A 216 -35.39 9.43 24.83
CA GLN A 216 -35.02 9.72 26.22
C GLN A 216 -34.89 11.23 26.44
N ILE A 217 -35.26 11.68 27.64
CA ILE A 217 -35.06 13.06 28.10
C ILE A 217 -34.18 13.02 29.35
N LEU A 218 -33.06 13.74 29.30
CA LEU A 218 -32.08 13.83 30.38
C LEU A 218 -32.27 15.18 31.08
N SER A 219 -32.84 15.19 32.29
CA SER A 219 -33.35 16.41 32.95
C SER A 219 -32.59 16.83 34.21
N ASN A 220 -31.35 16.38 34.40
CA ASN A 220 -30.60 16.65 35.63
C ASN A 220 -29.93 18.03 35.66
N HIS A 221 -29.76 18.67 34.50
CA HIS A 221 -29.27 20.04 34.43
C HIS A 221 -30.36 21.04 34.86
N VAL A 222 -29.96 22.06 35.62
CA VAL A 222 -30.87 23.07 36.18
C VAL A 222 -30.89 24.34 35.33
N ASN A 223 -29.95 24.46 34.37
CA ASN A 223 -29.84 25.61 33.48
C ASN A 223 -29.42 25.18 32.05
N GLU A 224 -29.31 26.15 31.14
CA GLU A 224 -28.97 25.95 29.73
C GLU A 224 -27.73 25.06 29.52
N VAL A 225 -27.91 24.01 28.71
CA VAL A 225 -26.82 23.14 28.27
C VAL A 225 -26.17 23.76 27.04
N TRP A 226 -24.85 23.92 27.08
CA TRP A 226 -24.10 24.58 25.99
C TRP A 226 -23.37 23.60 25.09
N TYR A 227 -22.89 22.50 25.64
CA TYR A 227 -22.17 21.48 24.88
C TYR A 227 -22.63 20.08 25.25
N VAL A 228 -22.71 19.23 24.23
CA VAL A 228 -22.96 17.81 24.34
C VAL A 228 -21.98 17.06 23.43
N GLN A 229 -21.38 15.99 23.92
CA GLN A 229 -20.44 15.18 23.14
C GLN A 229 -20.51 13.72 23.56
N PHE A 230 -20.74 12.83 22.59
CA PHE A 230 -20.61 11.39 22.80
C PHE A 230 -19.15 10.98 22.86
N SER A 231 -18.84 9.97 23.66
CA SER A 231 -17.58 9.25 23.59
C SER A 231 -17.43 8.57 22.22
N ASN A 232 -16.20 8.39 21.73
CA ASN A 232 -15.94 7.79 20.41
C ASN A 232 -16.53 6.38 20.22
N ASN A 233 -16.75 5.63 21.31
CA ASN A 233 -17.36 4.31 21.30
C ASN A 233 -18.89 4.33 21.56
N GLY A 234 -19.50 5.52 21.68
CA GLY A 234 -20.93 5.70 21.90
C GLY A 234 -21.46 5.39 23.31
N SER A 235 -20.63 4.84 24.22
CA SER A 235 -21.11 4.34 25.53
C SER A 235 -21.43 5.42 26.56
N TYR A 236 -20.89 6.63 26.38
CA TYR A 236 -21.08 7.75 27.29
C TYR A 236 -21.44 9.02 26.52
N LEU A 237 -22.25 9.86 27.14
CA LEU A 237 -22.53 11.22 26.70
C LEU A 237 -22.03 12.18 27.77
N ALA A 238 -21.25 13.18 27.41
CA ALA A 238 -20.90 14.29 28.28
C ALA A 238 -21.77 15.50 27.94
N SER A 239 -22.34 16.15 28.95
CA SER A 239 -23.02 17.44 28.81
C SER A 239 -22.43 18.47 29.76
N SER A 240 -22.34 19.73 29.33
CA SER A 240 -21.95 20.86 30.17
C SER A 240 -23.00 21.97 30.14
N SER A 241 -23.24 22.58 31.30
CA SER A 241 -24.30 23.56 31.48
C SER A 241 -23.81 24.83 32.18
N SER A 242 -24.58 25.90 32.00
CA SER A 242 -24.46 27.17 32.74
C SER A 242 -24.75 27.04 34.24
N ASP A 243 -25.21 25.88 34.71
CA ASP A 243 -25.38 25.55 36.14
C ASP A 243 -24.07 25.20 36.87
N ASN A 244 -22.92 25.38 36.20
CA ASN A 244 -21.57 25.02 36.67
C ASN A 244 -21.34 23.52 36.87
N THR A 245 -22.13 22.67 36.21
CA THR A 245 -21.94 21.21 36.25
C THR A 245 -21.62 20.64 34.86
N ALA A 246 -20.89 19.53 34.88
CA ALA A 246 -20.75 18.65 33.74
C ALA A 246 -21.22 17.26 34.17
N ILE A 247 -22.12 16.66 33.38
CA ILE A 247 -22.71 15.36 33.68
C ILE A 247 -22.25 14.36 32.63
N ILE A 248 -21.79 13.19 33.10
CA ILE A 248 -21.49 12.05 32.24
C ILE A 248 -22.65 11.07 32.37
N TRP A 249 -23.37 10.91 31.27
CA TRP A 249 -24.46 9.95 31.12
C TRP A 249 -23.87 8.65 30.58
N LYS A 250 -24.26 7.53 31.18
CA LYS A 250 -23.96 6.20 30.66
C LYS A 250 -25.20 5.67 29.98
N ASP A 251 -25.03 5.08 28.80
CA ASP A 251 -26.12 4.43 28.10
C ASP A 251 -26.54 3.17 28.88
N GLU A 252 -27.64 3.26 29.62
CA GLU A 252 -28.32 2.14 30.28
C GLU A 252 -29.62 1.90 29.51
N LEU A 253 -29.50 1.40 28.28
CA LEU A 253 -30.61 0.72 27.61
C LEU A 253 -30.83 -0.63 28.31
N GLU A 254 -31.41 -0.62 29.51
CA GLU A 254 -32.06 -1.81 30.05
C GLU A 254 -33.30 -2.07 29.17
N MET A 255 -33.16 -3.04 28.25
CA MET A 255 -34.31 -3.64 27.60
C MET A 255 -35.09 -4.41 28.67
N GLU A 256 -36.15 -3.81 29.21
CA GLU A 256 -37.16 -4.56 29.95
C GLU A 256 -37.83 -5.55 28.99
N GLU A 257 -37.62 -6.86 29.22
CA GLU A 257 -38.31 -7.99 28.55
C GLU A 257 -39.81 -8.05 28.88
#